data_AF-A0A2T2SFQ6-F1
#
_entry.id   AF-A0A2T2SFQ6-F1
#
_cell.length_a   1.000
_cell.length_b   1.000
_cell.length_c   1.000
_cell.angle_alpha   90.00
_cell.angle_beta   90.00
_cell.angle_gamma   90.00
#
_symmetry.space_group_name_H-M   'P 1'
#
loop_
_entity.id
_entity.type
_entity.pdbx_description
1 polymer ?
#
loop_
_entity_poly.entity_id
_entity_poly.type
_entity_poly.pdbx_seq_one_letter_code
_entity_poly.pdbx_strand_id
1 'polypeptide(L)'
;MSIYPSAPCLRVLVLAALILGGLSASQVRAQEASGRDSIPLEEGAWALQFAAGEGLTLDPFIGSTISAKKHTSPARAWQFGMGVDTFVRSGVRPGRDGARSRDRESLEVITRYLAYPLLGDQDTETVQLFLSAGPLVSFDRNSVERPDENEDRTRWRWGIGASGTIGAEWFVRS
;
A
#
# COMPACT_ATOMS: atom_id res chain seq x y z
N MET A 1 11.80 -23.66 -31.58
CA MET A 1 11.23 -23.59 -30.22
C MET A 1 12.00 -22.48 -29.49
N SER A 2 11.45 -21.27 -29.48
CA SER A 2 12.11 -20.07 -28.93
C SER A 2 11.47 -19.74 -27.60
N ILE A 3 12.22 -19.87 -26.51
CA ILE A 3 11.79 -19.52 -25.15
C ILE A 3 12.28 -18.08 -24.94
N TYR A 4 11.39 -17.10 -25.06
CA TYR A 4 11.67 -15.76 -24.59
C TYR A 4 11.46 -15.74 -23.07
N PRO A 5 12.48 -15.44 -22.24
CA PRO A 5 12.24 -15.18 -20.84
C PRO A 5 11.46 -13.88 -20.71
N SER A 6 10.24 -13.97 -20.19
CA SER A 6 9.49 -12.82 -19.72
C SER A 6 10.30 -12.15 -18.62
N ALA A 7 10.65 -10.87 -18.82
CA ALA A 7 11.40 -10.06 -17.87
C ALA A 7 10.46 -9.07 -17.13
N PRO A 8 9.55 -9.54 -16.25
CA PRO A 8 8.73 -8.63 -15.45
C PRO A 8 9.57 -7.95 -14.34
N CYS A 9 10.65 -8.56 -13.86
CA CYS A 9 11.45 -8.04 -12.74
C CYS A 9 12.20 -6.74 -13.05
N LEU A 10 12.69 -6.55 -14.28
CA LEU A 10 13.50 -5.37 -14.61
C LEU A 10 12.67 -4.07 -14.60
N ARG A 11 11.37 -4.16 -14.90
CA ARG A 11 10.48 -2.98 -14.96
C ARG A 11 10.05 -2.49 -13.57
N VAL A 12 9.88 -3.41 -12.61
CA VAL A 12 9.55 -3.07 -11.22
C VAL A 12 10.70 -2.34 -10.54
N LEU A 13 11.95 -2.77 -10.78
CA LEU A 13 13.15 -2.12 -10.24
C LEU A 13 13.36 -0.69 -10.76
N VAL A 14 13.08 -0.45 -12.04
CA VAL A 14 13.20 0.90 -12.63
C VAL A 14 12.15 1.85 -12.05
N LEU A 15 10.91 1.39 -11.85
CA LEU A 15 9.85 2.20 -11.25
C LEU A 15 10.17 2.55 -9.78
N ALA A 16 10.66 1.59 -9.00
CA ALA A 16 11.11 1.81 -7.63
C ALA A 16 12.26 2.83 -7.58
N ALA A 17 13.26 2.69 -8.46
CA ALA A 17 14.38 3.63 -8.56
C ALA A 17 13.94 5.04 -8.99
N LEU A 18 12.90 5.17 -9.81
CA LEU A 18 12.35 6.48 -10.22
C LEU A 18 11.58 7.17 -9.08
N ILE A 19 10.88 6.41 -8.24
CA ILE A 19 10.21 6.93 -7.04
C ILE A 19 11.25 7.35 -5.99
N LEU A 20 12.35 6.60 -5.85
CA LEU A 20 13.45 6.90 -4.93
C LEU A 20 14.33 8.07 -5.43
N GLY A 21 14.54 8.20 -6.74
CA GLY A 21 15.40 9.24 -7.34
C GLY A 21 14.74 10.60 -7.54
N GLY A 22 13.40 10.67 -7.56
CA GLY A 22 12.65 11.93 -7.69
C GLY A 22 12.53 12.74 -6.40
N LEU A 23 12.90 12.17 -5.24
CA LEU A 23 12.97 12.85 -3.96
C LEU A 23 14.30 13.60 -3.85
N SER A 24 14.45 14.67 -4.64
CA SER A 24 15.54 15.63 -4.50
C SER A 24 15.54 16.20 -3.08
N ALA A 25 16.37 15.62 -2.21
CA ALA A 25 17.08 16.19 -1.07
C ALA A 25 16.40 17.32 -0.28
N SER A 26 15.10 17.24 -0.05
CA SER A 26 14.52 17.89 1.13
C SER A 26 15.12 17.14 2.31
N GLN A 27 15.94 17.82 3.11
CA GLN A 27 16.64 17.24 4.25
C GLN A 27 15.65 16.41 5.08
N VAL A 28 15.63 15.10 4.89
CA VAL A 28 14.94 14.17 5.76
C VAL A 28 15.77 14.17 7.03
N ARG A 29 15.51 15.14 7.89
CA ARG A 29 15.93 15.05 9.28
C ARG A 29 15.10 13.90 9.85
N ALA A 30 15.73 12.73 9.97
CA ALA A 30 15.29 11.76 10.96
C ALA A 30 15.21 12.54 12.27
N GLN A 31 14.01 12.67 12.83
CA GLN A 31 13.76 13.55 13.97
C GLN A 31 14.73 13.19 15.10
N GLU A 32 15.72 14.06 15.37
CA GLU A 32 16.23 14.19 16.73
C GLU A 32 15.01 14.59 17.56
N ALA A 33 14.64 13.77 18.54
CA ALA A 33 13.54 14.03 19.45
C ALA A 33 13.83 15.30 20.27
N SER A 34 13.55 16.46 19.69
CA SER A 34 13.65 17.74 20.36
C SER A 34 12.42 17.93 21.25
N GLY A 35 12.48 17.35 22.46
CA GLY A 35 11.48 17.49 23.51
C GLY A 35 10.97 16.13 23.97
N ARG A 36 11.17 15.81 25.25
CA ARG A 36 10.86 14.51 25.85
C ARG A 36 9.34 14.21 25.93
N ASP A 37 8.48 15.17 25.59
CA ASP A 37 7.05 15.14 25.93
C ASP A 37 6.06 15.47 24.78
N SER A 38 6.50 15.92 23.59
CA SER A 38 5.57 16.27 22.50
C SER A 38 5.27 15.08 21.58
N ILE A 39 4.01 14.95 21.16
CA ILE A 39 3.61 13.95 20.16
C ILE A 39 4.26 14.32 18.82
N PRO A 40 4.84 13.38 18.05
CA PRO A 40 5.55 13.67 16.80
C PRO A 40 4.64 14.08 15.62
N LEU A 41 3.46 14.63 15.89
CA LEU A 41 2.53 15.17 14.90
C LEU A 41 2.90 16.63 14.58
N GLU A 42 4.11 16.84 14.10
CA GLU A 42 4.55 18.18 13.70
C GLU A 42 4.20 18.44 12.23
N GLU A 43 3.95 19.70 11.89
CA GLU A 43 3.80 20.08 10.49
C GLU A 43 5.06 19.72 9.70
N GLY A 44 4.87 19.07 8.55
CA GLY A 44 5.95 18.59 7.70
C GLY A 44 6.52 17.22 8.08
N ALA A 45 6.11 16.64 9.22
CA ALA A 45 6.54 15.31 9.63
C ALA A 45 6.09 14.23 8.63
N TRP A 46 6.97 13.24 8.41
CA TRP A 46 6.71 12.11 7.55
C TRP A 46 6.74 10.80 8.35
N ALA A 47 5.83 9.90 8.02
CA ALA A 47 5.82 8.54 8.55
C ALA A 47 5.67 7.52 7.43
N LEU A 48 6.40 6.42 7.53
CA LEU A 48 6.19 5.23 6.71
C LEU A 48 5.40 4.20 7.53
N GLN A 49 4.31 3.69 6.96
CA GLN A 49 3.43 2.72 7.59
C GLN A 49 3.38 1.45 6.76
N PHE A 50 3.59 0.32 7.42
CA PHE A 50 3.46 -1.02 6.87
C PHE A 50 3.12 -1.98 8.01
N ALA A 51 2.39 -3.05 7.72
CA ALA A 51 2.23 -4.14 8.68
C ALA A 51 3.23 -5.25 8.37
N ALA A 52 4.03 -5.63 9.35
CA ALA A 52 4.91 -6.78 9.25
C ALA A 52 4.14 -8.02 9.74
N GLY A 53 3.96 -8.97 8.84
CA GLY A 53 3.41 -10.30 9.13
C GLY A 53 4.47 -11.29 9.58
N GLU A 54 4.07 -12.56 9.69
CA GLU A 54 4.98 -13.65 10.04
C GLU A 54 6.08 -13.82 8.99
N GLY A 55 7.32 -14.03 9.43
CA GLY A 55 8.43 -14.24 8.51
C GLY A 55 8.81 -13.01 7.68
N LEU A 56 8.53 -11.79 8.18
CA LEU A 56 8.81 -10.52 7.51
C LEU A 56 8.01 -10.31 6.22
N THR A 57 6.83 -10.93 6.11
CA THR A 57 5.88 -10.58 5.05
C THR A 57 5.28 -9.19 5.29
N LEU A 58 4.79 -8.57 4.23
CA LEU A 58 4.02 -7.34 4.35
C LEU A 58 2.53 -7.67 4.28
N ASP A 59 1.82 -7.37 5.35
CA ASP A 59 0.38 -7.60 5.43
C ASP A 59 -0.38 -6.33 5.02
N PRO A 60 -1.59 -6.45 4.45
CA PRO A 60 -2.44 -5.30 4.19
C PRO A 60 -2.82 -4.55 5.48
N PHE A 61 -2.57 -3.24 5.52
CA PHE A 61 -2.92 -2.34 6.62
C PHE A 61 -3.68 -1.12 6.09
N ILE A 62 -4.91 -0.90 6.56
CA ILE A 62 -5.79 0.20 6.14
C ILE A 62 -5.91 0.25 4.60
N GLY A 63 -6.09 -0.90 3.95
CA GLY A 63 -6.22 -1.01 2.49
C GLY A 63 -4.91 -0.87 1.70
N SER A 64 -3.76 -0.74 2.35
CA SER A 64 -2.46 -0.66 1.66
C SER A 64 -1.42 -1.58 2.29
N THR A 65 -0.53 -2.15 1.50
CA THR A 65 0.61 -2.94 1.99
C THR A 65 1.70 -2.02 2.56
N ILE A 66 1.91 -0.87 1.91
CA ILE A 66 2.81 0.19 2.33
C ILE A 66 2.14 1.54 2.13
N SER A 67 2.32 2.47 3.05
CA SER A 67 1.87 3.84 2.87
C SER A 67 2.81 4.87 3.48
N ALA A 68 2.85 6.05 2.87
CA ALA A 68 3.57 7.21 3.38
C ALA A 68 2.55 8.26 3.82
N LYS A 69 2.77 8.82 5.00
CA LYS A 69 1.94 9.87 5.58
C LYS A 69 2.77 11.14 5.75
N LYS A 70 2.23 12.29 5.32
CA LYS A 70 2.81 13.62 5.51
C LYS A 70 1.85 14.49 6.31
N HIS A 71 2.29 15.00 7.45
CA HIS A 71 1.55 15.98 8.22
C HIS A 71 1.60 17.34 7.55
N THR A 72 0.45 17.92 7.29
CA THR A 72 0.30 19.32 6.81
C THR A 72 -0.01 20.28 7.95
N SER A 73 -0.39 19.74 9.11
CA SER A 73 -0.45 20.42 10.39
C SER A 73 -0.48 19.34 11.50
N PRO A 74 -0.44 19.72 12.78
CA PRO A 74 -0.59 18.72 13.85
C PRO A 74 -1.88 17.91 13.72
N ALA A 75 -2.99 18.59 13.43
CA ALA A 75 -4.30 17.94 13.33
C ALA A 75 -4.63 17.36 11.95
N ARG A 76 -3.74 17.42 10.95
CA ARG A 76 -4.06 17.08 9.55
C ARG A 76 -2.90 16.43 8.81
N ALA A 77 -3.18 15.40 8.02
CA ALA A 77 -2.19 14.73 7.20
C ALA A 77 -2.73 14.26 5.84
N TRP A 78 -1.84 14.08 4.87
CA TRP A 78 -2.09 13.30 3.66
C TRP A 78 -1.43 11.95 3.77
N GLN A 79 -2.13 10.89 3.38
CA GLN A 79 -1.60 9.54 3.28
C GLN A 79 -1.71 9.03 1.85
N PHE A 80 -0.64 8.43 1.37
CA PHE A 80 -0.53 7.77 0.07
C PHE A 80 -0.17 6.32 0.30
N GLY A 81 -1.08 5.40 -0.04
CA GLY A 81 -0.94 3.97 0.16
C GLY A 81 -0.95 3.21 -1.15
N MET A 82 -0.19 2.11 -1.19
CA MET A 82 -0.18 1.14 -2.28
C MET A 82 -0.40 -0.26 -1.71
N GLY A 83 -1.40 -0.96 -2.24
CA GLY A 83 -1.69 -2.36 -1.97
C GLY A 83 -1.31 -3.22 -3.17
N VAL A 84 -0.59 -4.31 -2.94
CA VAL A 84 -0.28 -5.30 -3.98
C VAL A 84 -0.73 -6.66 -3.47
N ASP A 85 -1.57 -7.35 -4.23
CA ASP A 85 -2.00 -8.71 -3.96
C ASP A 85 -1.79 -9.56 -5.22
N THR A 86 -1.04 -10.64 -5.06
CA THR A 86 -0.72 -11.59 -6.13
C THR A 86 -1.09 -12.99 -5.70
N PHE A 87 -1.91 -13.66 -6.48
CA PHE A 87 -2.40 -14.99 -6.18
C PHE A 87 -2.29 -15.89 -7.41
N VAL A 88 -1.47 -16.93 -7.28
CA VAL A 88 -1.31 -17.97 -8.30
C VAL A 88 -1.92 -19.26 -7.77
N ARG A 89 -2.90 -19.81 -8.51
CA ARG A 89 -3.49 -21.12 -8.21
C ARG A 89 -3.45 -22.00 -9.44
N SER A 90 -2.63 -23.04 -9.36
CA SER A 90 -2.66 -24.17 -10.26
C SER A 90 -3.55 -25.28 -9.71
N GLY A 91 -4.26 -25.99 -10.58
CA GLY A 91 -5.07 -27.13 -10.19
C GLY A 91 -5.29 -28.08 -11.35
N VAL A 92 -5.13 -29.37 -11.08
CA VAL A 92 -5.54 -30.46 -11.96
C VAL A 92 -6.91 -30.94 -11.48
N ARG A 93 -7.94 -30.87 -12.33
CA ARG A 93 -9.25 -31.44 -11.99
C ARG A 93 -9.31 -32.89 -12.49
N PRO A 94 -9.57 -33.88 -11.62
CA PRO A 94 -9.75 -35.25 -12.07
C PRO A 94 -10.99 -35.33 -12.98
N GLY A 95 -10.84 -35.93 -14.16
CA GLY A 95 -11.92 -36.14 -15.14
C GLY A 95 -12.02 -35.11 -16.28
N ARG A 96 -11.11 -34.11 -16.34
CA ARG A 96 -10.92 -33.25 -17.51
C ARG A 96 -9.43 -33.19 -17.77
N ASP A 97 -8.98 -33.75 -18.89
CA ASP A 97 -7.57 -33.71 -19.29
C ASP A 97 -7.19 -32.24 -19.45
N GLY A 98 -6.39 -31.73 -18.49
CA GLY A 98 -6.03 -30.31 -18.47
C GLY A 98 -5.60 -29.74 -17.13
N ALA A 99 -4.36 -29.28 -17.07
CA ALA A 99 -3.88 -28.43 -15.98
C ALA A 99 -4.47 -27.03 -16.15
N ARG A 100 -5.27 -26.54 -15.19
CA ARG A 100 -5.75 -25.15 -15.22
C ARG A 100 -4.88 -24.28 -14.33
N SER A 101 -4.31 -23.23 -14.91
CA SER A 101 -3.68 -22.17 -14.13
C SER A 101 -4.60 -20.95 -14.06
N ARG A 102 -4.74 -20.38 -12.86
CA ARG A 102 -5.35 -19.08 -12.66
C ARG A 102 -4.34 -18.19 -11.95
N ASP A 103 -4.04 -17.08 -12.58
CA ASP A 103 -3.20 -16.03 -12.05
C ASP A 103 -4.05 -14.78 -11.84
N ARG A 104 -3.98 -14.21 -10.63
CA ARG A 104 -4.64 -12.96 -10.29
C ARG A 104 -3.61 -12.02 -9.68
N GLU A 105 -3.53 -10.84 -10.25
CA GLU A 105 -2.73 -9.74 -9.73
C GLU A 105 -3.69 -8.56 -9.49
N SER A 106 -3.57 -7.91 -8.35
CA SER A 106 -4.28 -6.67 -8.08
C SER A 106 -3.36 -5.63 -7.46
N LEU A 107 -3.52 -4.40 -7.93
CA LEU A 107 -2.82 -3.22 -7.47
C LEU A 107 -3.87 -2.20 -7.05
N GLU A 108 -3.72 -1.66 -5.86
CA GLU A 108 -4.58 -0.61 -5.34
C GLU A 108 -3.72 0.58 -4.94
N VAL A 109 -4.12 1.78 -5.36
CA VAL A 109 -3.48 3.04 -4.96
C VAL A 109 -4.55 3.88 -4.27
N ILE A 110 -4.24 4.31 -3.06
CA ILE A 110 -5.18 5.07 -2.23
C ILE A 110 -4.51 6.35 -1.79
N THR A 111 -5.24 7.45 -1.92
CA THR A 111 -4.85 8.75 -1.37
C THR A 111 -5.91 9.17 -0.39
N ARG A 112 -5.53 9.55 0.84
CA ARG A 112 -6.46 9.96 1.89
C ARG A 112 -6.01 11.24 2.57
N TYR A 113 -6.99 12.05 2.92
CA TYR A 113 -6.84 13.15 3.85
C TYR A 113 -7.24 12.68 5.24
N LEU A 114 -6.43 12.96 6.25
CA LEU A 114 -6.61 12.58 7.65
C LEU A 114 -6.85 13.83 8.49
N ALA A 115 -7.75 13.72 9.45
CA ALA A 115 -8.03 14.73 10.46
C ALA A 115 -8.03 14.10 11.87
N TYR A 116 -7.40 14.78 12.83
CA TYR A 116 -7.35 14.40 14.25
C TYR A 116 -8.20 15.40 15.05
N PRO A 117 -9.51 15.16 15.20
CA PRO A 117 -10.43 16.15 15.75
C PRO A 117 -10.22 16.47 17.23
N LEU A 118 -9.59 15.56 17.98
CA LEU A 118 -9.40 15.69 19.43
C LEU A 118 -8.03 16.23 19.85
N LEU A 119 -7.14 16.50 18.88
CA LEU A 119 -5.75 16.84 19.19
C LEU A 119 -5.61 18.12 20.06
N GLY A 120 -6.52 19.08 19.91
CA GLY A 120 -6.47 20.33 20.68
C GLY A 120 -6.74 20.16 22.18
N ASP A 121 -7.61 19.23 22.57
CA ASP A 121 -7.96 18.98 23.97
C ASP A 121 -7.07 17.90 24.61
N GLN A 122 -6.37 17.10 23.79
CA GLN A 122 -5.66 15.88 24.19
C GLN A 122 -4.22 15.80 23.64
N ASP A 123 -3.54 16.94 23.47
CA ASP A 123 -2.18 17.01 22.90
C ASP A 123 -1.10 16.29 23.74
N THR A 124 -1.48 15.80 24.93
CA THR A 124 -0.63 14.97 25.80
C THR A 124 -1.04 13.50 25.82
N GLU A 125 -2.09 13.10 25.13
CA GLU A 125 -2.54 11.70 25.11
C GLU A 125 -1.71 10.85 24.15
N THR A 126 -1.39 9.64 24.61
CA THR A 126 -0.59 8.69 23.83
C THR A 126 -1.39 8.09 22.68
N VAL A 127 -2.74 8.14 22.72
CA VAL A 127 -3.63 7.60 21.70
C VAL A 127 -4.41 8.74 21.07
N GLN A 128 -4.41 8.85 19.75
CA GLN A 128 -5.13 9.89 19.01
C GLN A 128 -6.15 9.26 18.06
N LEU A 129 -7.40 9.71 18.12
CA LEU A 129 -8.41 9.32 17.15
C LEU A 129 -8.25 10.08 15.84
N PHE A 130 -8.48 9.39 14.72
CA PHE A 130 -8.46 10.00 13.40
C PHE A 130 -9.65 9.60 12.55
N LEU A 131 -10.00 10.49 11.63
CA LEU A 131 -10.94 10.29 10.55
C LEU A 131 -10.20 10.51 9.24
N SER A 132 -10.49 9.69 8.23
CA SER A 132 -9.88 9.85 6.91
C SER A 132 -10.85 9.58 5.79
N ALA A 133 -10.62 10.24 4.66
CA ALA A 133 -11.34 9.99 3.42
C ALA A 133 -10.50 10.37 2.20
N GLY A 134 -10.75 9.70 1.07
CA GLY A 134 -10.14 10.10 -0.20
C GLY A 134 -10.31 9.08 -1.33
N PRO A 135 -9.81 9.39 -2.52
CA PRO A 135 -9.98 8.55 -3.71
C PRO A 135 -9.17 7.25 -3.63
N LEU A 136 -9.64 6.26 -4.39
CA LEU A 136 -9.02 4.96 -4.57
C LEU A 136 -9.03 4.60 -6.05
N VAL A 137 -7.90 4.10 -6.55
CA VAL A 137 -7.76 3.56 -7.90
C VAL A 137 -7.32 2.11 -7.77
N SER A 138 -8.04 1.21 -8.43
CA SER A 138 -7.75 -0.22 -8.44
C SER A 138 -7.48 -0.71 -9.86
N PHE A 139 -6.58 -1.67 -9.95
CA PHE A 139 -6.24 -2.40 -11.15
C PHE A 139 -6.25 -3.89 -10.83
N ASP A 140 -7.05 -4.68 -11.54
CA ASP A 140 -7.03 -6.15 -11.48
C ASP A 140 -6.62 -6.72 -12.84
N ARG A 141 -5.65 -7.63 -12.83
CA ARG A 141 -5.33 -8.53 -13.93
C ARG A 141 -5.71 -9.96 -13.52
N ASN A 142 -6.47 -10.64 -14.37
CA ASN A 142 -6.87 -12.02 -14.15
C ASN A 142 -6.60 -12.82 -15.42
N SER A 143 -5.65 -13.75 -15.35
CA SER A 143 -5.29 -14.65 -16.43
C SER A 143 -5.79 -16.05 -16.11
N VAL A 144 -6.47 -16.66 -17.08
CA VAL A 144 -6.85 -18.07 -17.04
C VAL A 144 -6.23 -18.75 -18.26
N GLU A 145 -5.34 -19.68 -17.98
CA GLU A 145 -4.67 -20.51 -18.99
C GLU A 145 -5.36 -21.88 -19.03
N ARG A 146 -5.68 -22.33 -20.25
CA ARG A 146 -6.26 -23.64 -20.55
C ARG A 146 -5.44 -24.32 -21.66
N PRO A 147 -4.47 -25.17 -21.30
CA PRO A 147 -3.56 -25.79 -22.26
C PRO A 147 -4.29 -26.59 -23.35
N ASP A 148 -5.40 -27.24 -23.01
CA ASP A 148 -6.09 -28.18 -23.91
C ASP A 148 -7.04 -27.48 -24.89
N GLU A 149 -7.44 -26.25 -24.58
CA GLU A 149 -8.32 -25.44 -25.43
C GLU A 149 -7.51 -24.41 -26.27
N ASN A 150 -6.18 -24.36 -26.09
CA ASN A 150 -5.28 -23.36 -26.68
C ASN A 150 -5.84 -21.92 -26.53
N GLU A 151 -6.56 -21.67 -25.43
CA GLU A 151 -7.26 -20.42 -25.16
C GLU A 151 -6.71 -19.80 -23.88
N ASP A 152 -5.91 -18.75 -24.07
CA ASP A 152 -5.45 -17.89 -22.99
C ASP A 152 -6.38 -16.70 -22.86
N ARG A 153 -7.07 -16.59 -21.73
CA ARG A 153 -7.96 -15.46 -21.46
C ARG A 153 -7.40 -14.60 -20.37
N THR A 154 -6.83 -13.46 -20.75
CA THR A 154 -6.45 -12.39 -19.83
C THR A 154 -7.53 -11.31 -19.81
N ARG A 155 -8.02 -10.95 -18.63
CA ARG A 155 -8.93 -9.82 -18.41
C ARG A 155 -8.26 -8.77 -17.53
N TRP A 156 -8.42 -7.53 -17.92
CA TRP A 156 -7.92 -6.34 -17.23
C TRP A 156 -9.13 -5.55 -16.76
N ARG A 157 -9.10 -5.05 -15.53
CA ARG A 157 -10.15 -4.21 -14.97
C ARG A 157 -9.53 -3.05 -14.22
N TRP A 158 -10.00 -1.85 -14.51
CA TRP A 158 -9.69 -0.65 -13.75
C TRP A 158 -10.93 -0.23 -12.95
N GLY A 159 -10.71 0.29 -11.75
CA GLY A 159 -11.76 0.83 -10.91
C GLY A 159 -11.32 2.15 -10.29
N ILE A 160 -12.26 3.09 -10.17
CA ILE A 160 -12.10 4.31 -9.38
C ILE A 160 -13.17 4.29 -8.30
N GLY A 161 -12.83 4.76 -7.11
CA GLY A 161 -13.73 4.77 -5.98
C GLY A 161 -13.31 5.79 -4.93
N ALA A 162 -13.99 5.74 -3.79
CA ALA A 162 -13.65 6.51 -2.61
C ALA A 162 -13.53 5.56 -1.41
N SER A 163 -12.66 5.91 -0.47
CA SER A 163 -12.47 5.19 0.78
C SER A 163 -12.58 6.16 1.95
N GLY A 164 -13.02 5.64 3.09
CA GLY A 164 -13.01 6.36 4.35
C GLY A 164 -12.63 5.42 5.49
N THR A 165 -12.01 5.95 6.54
CA THR A 165 -11.61 5.16 7.70
C THR A 165 -11.69 5.99 8.97
N ILE A 166 -12.11 5.34 10.05
CA ILE A 166 -12.06 5.84 11.42
C ILE A 166 -11.10 4.94 12.17
N GLY A 167 -10.18 5.51 12.94
CA GLY A 167 -9.19 4.72 13.66
C GLY A 167 -8.59 5.47 14.84
N ALA A 168 -7.63 4.80 15.49
CA ALA A 168 -6.84 5.35 16.59
C ALA A 168 -5.36 5.03 16.34
N GLU A 169 -4.48 5.97 16.63
CA GLU A 169 -3.02 5.79 16.54
C GLU A 169 -2.41 5.93 17.93
N TRP A 170 -1.49 5.02 18.28
CA TRP A 170 -0.77 5.03 19.54
C TRP A 170 0.69 5.44 19.32
N PHE A 171 1.13 6.49 20.00
CA PHE A 171 2.48 7.06 19.88
C PHE A 171 3.36 6.62 21.05
N VAL A 172 4.21 5.62 20.82
CA VAL A 172 5.12 5.10 21.85
C VAL A 172 6.14 6.18 22.26
N ARG A 173 6.31 6.38 23.57
CA ARG A 173 7.32 7.26 24.17
C ARG A 173 8.48 6.43 24.72
N SER A 174 9.72 6.91 24.58
CA SER A 174 10.94 6.29 25.11
C SER A 174 11.74 7.27 25.95
#